data_AF-J7LE11-F1
#
_entry.id   AF-J7LE11-F1
#
_cell.length_a   1.000
_cell.length_b   1.000
_cell.length_c   1.000
_cell.angle_alpha   90.00
_cell.angle_beta   90.00
_cell.angle_gamma   90.00
#
_symmetry.space_group_name_H-M   'P 1'
#
loop_
_entity.id
_entity.type
_entity.pdbx_description
1 polymer ?
#
loop_
_entity_poly.entity_id
_entity_poly.type
_entity_poly.pdbx_seq_one_letter_code
_entity_poly.pdbx_strand_id
1 'polypeptide(L)'
;MPEPLPRPVTGVFVRQVVQTACPGHFALMWLDATPPPEGAETDRAVDVVDDLPPLCRGPLAPLPGGFARAFAEGFRRRWSILGPDRSPPYTVRIVLRDALWHEVDSNTHGFERAGVLAADEILSCVREGRPPRPAGRPVRPDARIPPMPRLTLDGRPGGDGPPG
;
A
#
# COMPACT_ATOMS: atom_id res chain seq x y z
N MET A 1 5.86 18.84 -16.24
CA MET A 1 5.25 17.87 -15.30
C MET A 1 5.83 16.50 -15.57
N PRO A 2 5.94 15.62 -14.57
CA PRO A 2 6.33 14.23 -14.78
C PRO A 2 5.38 13.53 -15.76
N GLU A 3 5.86 12.55 -16.49
CA GLU A 3 5.04 11.71 -17.37
C GLU A 3 4.14 10.77 -16.57
N PRO A 4 3.01 10.29 -17.10
CA PRO A 4 2.22 9.24 -16.47
C PRO A 4 3.02 7.97 -16.19
N LEU A 5 2.65 7.26 -15.12
CA LEU A 5 3.19 5.93 -14.84
C LEU A 5 3.05 5.05 -16.11
N PRO A 6 4.14 4.43 -16.61
CA PRO A 6 4.12 3.82 -17.95
C PRO A 6 3.30 2.52 -18.00
N ARG A 7 3.05 1.89 -16.86
CA ARG A 7 2.22 0.69 -16.73
C ARG A 7 1.64 0.58 -15.32
N PRO A 8 0.50 -0.10 -15.14
CA PRO A 8 0.04 -0.47 -13.82
C PRO A 8 1.03 -1.36 -13.07
N VAL A 9 1.08 -1.20 -11.75
CA VAL A 9 1.73 -2.10 -10.79
C VAL A 9 0.66 -2.53 -9.80
N THR A 10 0.13 -3.75 -9.97
CA THR A 10 -1.00 -4.26 -9.20
C THR A 10 -0.55 -5.22 -8.09
N GLY A 11 -1.27 -5.24 -6.98
CA GLY A 11 -1.00 -6.16 -5.87
C GLY A 11 0.27 -5.82 -5.08
N VAL A 12 0.61 -4.54 -4.97
CA VAL A 12 1.72 -4.11 -4.11
C VAL A 12 1.36 -4.38 -2.66
N PHE A 13 2.22 -5.11 -1.96
CA PHE A 13 2.06 -5.42 -0.54
C PHE A 13 3.21 -4.84 0.26
N VAL A 14 2.86 -4.04 1.27
CA VAL A 14 3.82 -3.46 2.20
C VAL A 14 3.58 -4.00 3.59
N ARG A 15 4.65 -4.43 4.24
CA ARG A 15 4.68 -4.89 5.61
C ARG A 15 5.72 -4.09 6.40
N GLN A 16 5.24 -3.11 7.15
CA GLN A 16 6.04 -2.40 8.13
C GLN A 16 5.69 -2.92 9.53
N VAL A 17 6.52 -3.81 10.06
CA VAL A 17 6.38 -4.35 11.42
C VAL A 17 7.68 -4.12 12.17
N VAL A 18 7.64 -3.40 13.29
CA VAL A 18 8.79 -3.30 14.19
C VAL A 18 8.32 -3.34 15.63
N GLN A 19 8.70 -4.40 16.36
CA GLN A 19 8.92 -4.34 17.81
C GLN A 19 9.94 -5.40 18.27
N THR A 20 10.87 -5.00 19.12
CA THR A 20 11.53 -5.88 20.10
C THR A 20 11.42 -5.18 21.46
N ALA A 21 10.37 -5.51 22.23
CA ALA A 21 10.07 -5.02 23.60
C ALA A 21 9.47 -3.58 23.79
N CYS A 22 8.82 -3.00 22.75
CA CYS A 22 8.08 -1.71 22.70
C CYS A 22 8.94 -0.42 22.53
N PRO A 23 8.52 0.60 21.73
CA PRO A 23 7.17 0.96 21.28
C PRO A 23 6.92 0.74 19.77
N GLY A 24 5.69 0.38 19.41
CA GLY A 24 5.37 -0.33 18.15
C GLY A 24 5.37 0.43 16.84
N HIS A 25 5.57 -0.32 15.75
CA HIS A 25 5.17 0.11 14.42
C HIS A 25 4.59 -1.06 13.64
N PHE A 26 3.27 -1.20 13.66
CA PHE A 26 2.53 -2.17 12.85
C PHE A 26 1.73 -1.47 11.73
N ALA A 27 2.02 -1.77 10.48
CA ALA A 27 1.22 -1.35 9.32
C ALA A 27 1.39 -2.36 8.17
N LEU A 28 0.29 -2.94 7.72
CA LEU A 28 0.23 -3.76 6.51
C LEU A 28 -0.75 -3.10 5.53
N MET A 29 -0.35 -2.97 4.28
CA MET A 29 -1.14 -2.31 3.24
C MET A 29 -1.08 -3.09 1.93
N TRP A 30 -2.22 -3.17 1.25
CA TRP A 30 -2.34 -3.60 -0.14
C TRP A 30 -2.80 -2.43 -0.99
N LEU A 31 -2.18 -2.27 -2.15
CA LEU A 31 -2.49 -1.18 -3.07
C LEU A 31 -2.15 -1.53 -4.52
N ASP A 32 -2.75 -0.77 -5.41
CA ASP A 32 -2.37 -0.71 -6.82
C ASP A 32 -1.81 0.68 -7.14
N ALA A 33 -0.84 0.74 -8.04
CA ALA A 33 -0.41 1.97 -8.68
C ALA A 33 -0.82 1.94 -10.16
N THR A 34 -1.60 2.91 -10.58
CA THR A 34 -2.06 3.05 -11.96
C THR A 34 -1.62 4.38 -12.55
N PRO A 35 -1.54 4.50 -13.89
CA PRO A 35 -1.54 5.81 -14.51
C PRO A 35 -2.76 6.63 -14.01
N PRO A 36 -2.65 7.95 -13.87
CA PRO A 36 -3.81 8.79 -13.62
C PRO A 36 -4.81 8.68 -14.79
N PRO A 37 -6.11 8.96 -14.58
CA PRO A 37 -7.09 9.01 -15.65
C PRO A 37 -6.69 10.03 -16.72
N GLU A 38 -7.04 9.74 -17.96
CA GLU A 38 -6.89 10.70 -19.04
C GLU A 38 -7.68 11.98 -18.73
N GLY A 39 -7.05 13.13 -18.94
CA GLY A 39 -7.65 14.44 -18.66
C GLY A 39 -7.74 14.81 -17.17
N ALA A 40 -7.20 13.99 -16.25
CA ALA A 40 -7.07 14.41 -14.86
C ALA A 40 -6.04 15.54 -14.75
N GLU A 41 -6.48 16.72 -14.30
CA GLU A 41 -5.60 17.79 -13.85
C GLU A 41 -4.95 17.37 -12.54
N THR A 42 -3.94 16.50 -12.62
CA THR A 42 -3.14 16.17 -11.45
C THR A 42 -2.08 17.26 -11.29
N ASP A 43 -2.46 18.40 -10.71
CA ASP A 43 -1.54 19.44 -10.23
C ASP A 43 -0.48 18.87 -9.25
N ARG A 44 -0.71 17.65 -8.78
CA ARG A 44 0.17 16.89 -7.91
C ARG A 44 0.62 15.62 -8.62
N ALA A 45 1.91 15.30 -8.51
CA ALA A 45 2.46 14.07 -9.07
C ALA A 45 1.86 12.77 -8.48
N VAL A 46 1.09 12.85 -7.39
CA VAL A 46 0.49 11.69 -6.73
C VAL A 46 -0.96 12.00 -6.37
N ASP A 47 -1.86 11.23 -6.96
CA ASP A 47 -3.25 11.09 -6.53
C ASP A 47 -3.38 9.84 -5.64
N VAL A 48 -4.11 9.92 -4.52
CA VAL A 48 -4.32 8.78 -3.62
C VAL A 48 -5.81 8.62 -3.39
N VAL A 49 -6.34 7.48 -3.81
CA VAL A 49 -7.75 7.09 -3.69
C VAL A 49 -7.88 6.08 -2.56
N ASP A 50 -8.75 6.39 -1.62
CA ASP A 50 -9.16 5.46 -0.58
C ASP A 50 -10.27 4.54 -1.13
N ASP A 51 -9.90 3.31 -1.45
CA ASP A 51 -10.82 2.24 -1.85
C ASP A 51 -10.73 1.08 -0.82
N LEU A 52 -10.47 1.41 0.44
CA LEU A 52 -10.39 0.43 1.51
C LEU A 52 -11.76 -0.23 1.77
N PRO A 53 -11.79 -1.45 2.32
CA PRO A 53 -13.03 -2.01 2.83
C PRO A 53 -13.59 -1.16 3.97
N PRO A 54 -14.94 -1.12 4.13
CA PRO A 54 -15.56 -0.47 5.27
C PRO A 54 -14.98 -0.94 6.61
N LEU A 55 -14.59 -2.21 6.68
CA LEU A 55 -13.91 -2.83 7.82
C LEU A 55 -12.57 -3.42 7.36
N CYS A 56 -11.48 -2.88 7.91
CA CYS A 56 -10.13 -3.38 7.68
C CYS A 56 -9.80 -4.51 8.67
N ARG A 57 -8.80 -5.33 8.33
CA ARG A 57 -8.42 -6.47 9.17
C ARG A 57 -7.74 -5.99 10.44
N GLY A 58 -8.20 -6.52 11.57
CA GLY A 58 -7.80 -6.05 12.90
C GLY A 58 -8.24 -4.60 13.15
N PRO A 59 -8.89 -4.27 14.27
CA PRO A 59 -9.89 -5.01 15.04
C PRO A 59 -11.26 -5.18 14.32
N LEU A 60 -11.31 -5.45 13.01
CA LEU A 60 -12.54 -5.44 12.19
C LEU A 60 -13.26 -4.08 12.24
N ALA A 61 -12.47 -3.02 12.10
CA ALA A 61 -12.92 -1.63 12.15
C ALA A 61 -12.38 -0.85 10.93
N PRO A 62 -13.00 0.29 10.57
CA PRO A 62 -12.45 1.17 9.55
C PRO A 62 -11.00 1.53 9.87
N LEU A 63 -10.16 1.68 8.84
CA LEU A 63 -8.83 2.23 9.05
C LEU A 63 -8.97 3.67 9.58
N PRO A 64 -8.34 4.04 10.72
CA PRO A 64 -8.37 5.41 11.20
C PRO A 64 -7.87 6.36 10.12
N GLY A 65 -8.62 7.44 9.85
CA GLY A 65 -8.28 8.38 8.76
C GLY A 65 -6.87 8.98 8.86
N GLY A 66 -6.32 9.09 10.07
CA GLY A 66 -4.94 9.49 10.30
C GLY A 66 -3.90 8.53 9.71
N PHE A 67 -4.20 7.23 9.61
CA PHE A 67 -3.30 6.23 9.06
C PHE A 67 -3.26 6.27 7.52
N ALA A 68 -4.42 6.35 6.86
CA ALA A 68 -4.48 6.53 5.40
C ALA A 68 -3.77 7.84 4.98
N ARG A 69 -3.99 8.92 5.74
CA ARG A 69 -3.31 10.20 5.52
C ARG A 69 -1.80 10.09 5.72
N ALA A 70 -1.34 9.47 6.80
CA ALA A 70 0.09 9.29 7.08
C ALA A 70 0.78 8.46 5.98
N PHE A 71 0.13 7.39 5.52
CA PHE A 71 0.59 6.62 4.36
C PHE A 71 0.77 7.50 3.12
N ALA A 72 -0.25 8.29 2.78
CA ALA A 72 -0.22 9.15 1.61
C ALA A 72 0.87 10.24 1.71
N GLU A 73 1.10 10.81 2.90
CA GLU A 73 2.18 11.78 3.15
C GLU A 73 3.57 11.13 2.98
N GLY A 74 3.78 9.95 3.56
CA GLY A 74 5.02 9.19 3.40
C GLY A 74 5.31 8.82 1.95
N PHE A 75 4.29 8.36 1.22
CA PHE A 75 4.38 8.07 -0.20
C PHE A 75 4.77 9.32 -1.00
N ARG A 76 4.02 10.42 -0.87
CA ARG A 76 4.27 11.67 -1.61
C ARG A 76 5.67 12.20 -1.39
N ARG A 77 6.11 12.26 -0.13
CA ARG A 77 7.45 12.76 0.22
C ARG A 77 8.55 11.88 -0.38
N ARG A 78 8.38 10.56 -0.36
CA ARG A 78 9.37 9.67 -0.98
C ARG A 78 9.36 9.80 -2.50
N TRP A 79 8.16 9.76 -3.10
CA TRP A 79 7.99 9.83 -4.53
C TRP A 79 8.57 11.11 -5.12
N SER A 80 8.42 12.25 -4.43
CA SER A 80 8.90 13.55 -4.92
C SER A 80 10.41 13.66 -5.07
N ILE A 81 11.19 12.71 -4.54
CA ILE A 81 12.66 12.73 -4.59
C ILE A 81 13.28 11.51 -5.28
N LEU A 82 12.47 10.65 -5.90
CA LEU A 82 12.91 9.37 -6.45
C LEU A 82 13.36 9.41 -7.92
N GLY A 83 12.96 10.45 -8.65
CA GLY A 83 13.38 10.71 -10.02
C GLY A 83 14.76 11.36 -10.12
N PRO A 84 15.26 11.53 -11.35
CA PRO A 84 16.43 12.37 -11.61
C PRO A 84 16.24 13.75 -10.98
N ASP A 85 17.32 14.29 -10.40
CA ASP A 85 17.33 15.64 -9.80
C ASP A 85 16.37 15.86 -8.61
N ARG A 86 16.04 14.79 -7.87
CA ARG A 86 15.13 14.83 -6.70
C ARG A 86 13.75 15.37 -7.07
N SER A 87 13.22 14.88 -8.18
CA SER A 87 11.87 15.17 -8.67
C SER A 87 10.98 13.91 -8.65
N PRO A 88 9.64 14.04 -8.76
CA PRO A 88 8.77 12.88 -8.94
C PRO A 88 9.06 12.18 -10.28
N PRO A 89 9.27 10.85 -10.30
CA PRO A 89 9.61 10.13 -11.53
C PRO A 89 8.44 10.05 -12.51
N TYR A 90 7.20 9.96 -12.01
CA TYR A 90 5.98 9.89 -12.80
C TYR A 90 4.81 10.55 -12.08
N THR A 91 3.74 10.90 -12.79
CA THR A 91 2.41 11.09 -12.21
C THR A 91 1.77 9.72 -11.97
N VAL A 92 1.16 9.52 -10.80
CA VAL A 92 0.65 8.21 -10.39
C VAL A 92 -0.64 8.35 -9.58
N ARG A 93 -1.59 7.44 -9.81
CA ARG A 93 -2.73 7.21 -8.92
C ARG A 93 -2.46 5.97 -8.07
N ILE A 94 -2.55 6.14 -6.75
CA ILE A 94 -2.45 5.06 -5.77
C ILE A 94 -3.85 4.71 -5.29
N VAL A 95 -4.24 3.44 -5.42
CA VAL A 95 -5.53 2.94 -4.95
C VAL A 95 -5.29 2.05 -3.74
N LEU A 96 -5.72 2.49 -2.56
CA LEU A 96 -5.60 1.71 -1.33
C LEU A 96 -6.67 0.62 -1.35
N ARG A 97 -6.28 -0.65 -1.31
CA ARG A 97 -7.21 -1.78 -1.52
C ARG A 97 -7.56 -2.53 -0.26
N ASP A 98 -6.62 -2.63 0.66
CA ASP A 98 -6.82 -3.25 1.97
C ASP A 98 -5.74 -2.79 2.95
N ALA A 99 -6.02 -2.94 4.23
CA ALA A 99 -5.11 -2.62 5.32
C ALA A 99 -5.30 -3.59 6.48
N LEU A 100 -4.21 -3.85 7.21
CA LEU A 100 -4.26 -4.49 8.52
C LEU A 100 -3.60 -3.58 9.54
N TRP A 101 -4.32 -3.32 10.64
CA TRP A 101 -3.86 -2.49 11.74
C TRP A 101 -4.25 -3.07 13.10
N HIS A 102 -3.59 -2.60 14.15
CA HIS A 102 -3.85 -2.97 15.54
C HIS A 102 -4.01 -1.71 16.38
N GLU A 103 -5.00 -1.69 17.26
CA GLU A 103 -5.30 -0.51 18.09
C GLU A 103 -4.11 -0.03 18.93
N VAL A 104 -3.31 -0.97 19.44
CA VAL A 104 -2.20 -0.68 20.36
C VAL A 104 -0.87 -0.53 19.62
N ASP A 105 -0.63 -1.34 18.59
CA ASP A 105 0.69 -1.44 17.95
C ASP A 105 0.83 -0.60 16.67
N SER A 106 -0.29 -0.19 16.07
CA SER A 106 -0.28 0.68 14.90
C SER A 106 -0.19 2.15 15.30
N ASN A 107 0.58 2.90 14.53
CA ASN A 107 0.65 4.36 14.65
C ASN A 107 0.93 5.00 13.30
N THR A 108 0.73 6.33 13.25
CA THR A 108 0.94 7.13 12.04
C THR A 108 2.34 6.96 11.45
N HIS A 109 3.38 6.87 12.29
CA HIS A 109 4.74 6.65 11.82
C HIS A 109 4.90 5.33 11.06
N GLY A 110 4.25 4.24 11.53
CA GLY A 110 4.25 2.95 10.84
C GLY A 110 3.66 3.04 9.43
N PHE A 111 2.51 3.72 9.30
CA PHE A 111 1.85 3.92 8.02
C PHE A 111 2.62 4.86 7.10
N GLU A 112 3.23 5.91 7.63
CA GLU A 112 4.11 6.81 6.89
C GLU A 112 5.31 6.06 6.30
N ARG A 113 5.97 5.21 7.11
CA ARG A 113 7.05 4.34 6.66
C ARG A 113 6.56 3.33 5.62
N ALA A 114 5.35 2.80 5.75
CA ALA A 114 4.75 1.94 4.74
C ALA A 114 4.56 2.68 3.39
N GLY A 115 4.17 3.95 3.42
CA GLY A 115 4.09 4.80 2.22
C GLY A 115 5.44 4.97 1.51
N VAL A 116 6.51 5.18 2.28
CA VAL A 116 7.89 5.26 1.74
C VAL A 116 8.28 3.96 1.04
N LEU A 117 8.03 2.81 1.69
CA LEU A 117 8.36 1.50 1.15
C LEU A 117 7.57 1.17 -0.12
N ALA A 118 6.29 1.55 -0.17
CA ALA A 118 5.46 1.39 -1.37
C ALA A 118 6.04 2.16 -2.57
N ALA A 119 6.43 3.42 -2.35
CA ALA A 119 7.02 4.26 -3.40
C ALA A 119 8.29 3.65 -3.99
N ASP A 120 9.19 3.14 -3.13
CA ASP A 120 10.41 2.47 -3.57
C ASP A 120 10.12 1.21 -4.40
N GLU A 121 9.20 0.37 -3.92
CA GLU A 121 8.86 -0.89 -4.59
C GLU A 121 8.17 -0.66 -5.95
N ILE A 122 7.23 0.28 -6.04
CA ILE A 122 6.55 0.62 -7.29
C ILE A 122 7.56 1.07 -8.35
N LEU A 123 8.49 1.96 -7.99
CA LEU A 123 9.48 2.45 -8.94
C LEU A 123 10.44 1.34 -9.40
N SER A 124 10.86 0.47 -8.48
CA SER A 124 11.69 -0.69 -8.83
C SER A 124 10.95 -1.64 -9.77
N CYS A 125 9.65 -1.91 -9.52
CA CYS A 125 8.83 -2.69 -10.45
C CYS A 125 8.84 -2.08 -11.86
N VAL A 126 8.58 -0.77 -11.97
CA VAL A 126 8.55 -0.07 -13.27
C VAL A 126 9.90 -0.19 -13.97
N ARG A 127 11.00 0.13 -13.29
CA ARG A 127 12.35 0.13 -13.85
C ARG A 127 12.82 -1.25 -14.29
N GLU A 128 12.48 -2.28 -13.53
CA GLU A 128 12.96 -3.66 -13.76
C GLU A 128 11.96 -4.50 -14.57
N GLY A 129 10.79 -3.96 -14.92
CA GLY A 129 9.76 -4.71 -15.66
C GLY A 129 9.22 -5.94 -14.91
N ARG A 130 9.29 -5.94 -13.57
CA ARG A 130 8.96 -7.11 -12.73
C ARG A 130 7.62 -6.96 -11.99
N PRO A 131 7.02 -8.07 -11.53
CA PRO A 131 5.92 -8.00 -10.57
C PRO A 131 6.39 -7.50 -9.20
N PRO A 132 5.46 -6.95 -8.38
CA PRO A 132 5.79 -6.56 -7.02
C PRO A 132 6.21 -7.74 -6.14
N ARG A 133 7.10 -7.44 -5.21
CA ARG A 133 7.54 -8.29 -4.10
C ARG A 133 7.07 -7.66 -2.80
N PRO A 134 6.95 -8.43 -1.70
CA PRO A 134 6.66 -7.83 -0.41
C PRO A 134 7.72 -6.78 -0.03
N ALA A 135 7.28 -5.58 0.33
CA ALA A 135 8.17 -4.50 0.77
C ALA A 135 8.19 -4.38 2.31
N GLY A 136 9.36 -4.10 2.89
CA GLY A 136 9.56 -3.88 4.32
C GLY A 136 10.33 -4.99 5.07
N ARG A 137 10.41 -4.90 6.40
CA ARG A 137 11.29 -5.74 7.25
C ARG A 137 10.47 -6.59 8.26
N PRO A 138 10.96 -7.78 8.68
CA PRO A 138 11.91 -8.65 8.03
C PRO A 138 11.14 -9.55 7.06
N VAL A 139 10.81 -9.04 5.88
CA VAL A 139 10.26 -9.91 4.85
C VAL A 139 11.43 -10.65 4.22
N ARG A 140 11.42 -11.99 4.25
CA ARG A 140 12.42 -12.76 3.51
C ARG A 140 12.24 -12.49 2.00
N PRO A 141 13.31 -12.45 1.19
CA PRO A 141 13.20 -12.19 -0.25
C PRO A 141 12.26 -13.15 -1.01
N ASP A 142 12.06 -14.36 -0.49
CA ASP A 142 11.21 -15.42 -1.03
C ASP A 142 9.79 -15.45 -0.45
N ALA A 143 9.47 -14.56 0.51
CA ALA A 143 8.15 -14.52 1.09
C ALA A 143 7.12 -14.19 -0.01
N ARG A 144 6.06 -15.00 -0.07
CA ARG A 144 4.95 -14.74 -0.99
C ARG A 144 4.14 -13.56 -0.49
N ILE A 145 3.67 -12.73 -1.42
CA ILE A 145 2.64 -11.73 -1.13
C ILE A 145 1.38 -12.51 -0.70
N PRO A 146 0.84 -12.29 0.52
CA PRO A 146 -0.45 -12.84 0.86
C PRO A 146 -1.49 -12.34 -0.15
N PRO A 147 -2.40 -13.20 -0.64
CA PRO A 147 -3.37 -12.80 -1.65
C PRO A 147 -4.14 -11.58 -1.16
N MET A 148 -4.28 -10.58 -2.03
CA MET A 148 -5.17 -9.46 -1.74
C MET A 148 -6.56 -10.03 -1.49
N PRO A 149 -7.17 -9.80 -0.32
CA PRO A 149 -8.39 -10.51 0.08
C PRO A 149 -9.55 -10.35 -0.91
N ARG A 150 -9.58 -9.27 -1.68
CA ARG A 150 -10.65 -8.96 -2.65
C ARG A 150 -10.51 -9.63 -4.02
N LEU A 151 -9.55 -10.53 -4.21
CA LEU A 151 -9.54 -11.41 -5.39
C LEU A 151 -10.31 -12.72 -5.19
N THR A 152 -11.00 -12.90 -4.06
CA THR A 152 -12.07 -13.90 -3.99
C THR A 152 -13.36 -13.29 -4.53
N LEU A 153 -13.49 -13.30 -5.86
CA LEU A 153 -14.78 -13.53 -6.50
C LEU A 153 -15.31 -14.87 -5.98
N ASP A 154 -15.95 -14.85 -4.81
CA ASP A 154 -17.00 -15.77 -4.41
C ASP A 154 -17.45 -15.39 -3.00
N GLY A 155 -18.50 -14.56 -2.94
CA GLY A 155 -19.25 -14.27 -1.73
C GLY A 155 -20.01 -15.51 -1.24
N ARG A 156 -19.30 -16.51 -0.74
CA ARG A 156 -19.89 -17.59 0.06
C ARG A 156 -19.31 -17.54 1.48
N PRO A 157 -20.14 -17.31 2.51
CA PRO A 157 -19.73 -17.69 3.85
C PRO A 157 -19.57 -19.21 3.85
N GLY A 158 -18.36 -19.68 4.16
CA GLY A 158 -18.11 -21.10 4.41
C GLY A 158 -18.99 -21.53 5.58
N GLY A 159 -20.09 -22.22 5.27
CA GLY A 159 -20.95 -22.84 6.26
C GLY A 159 -20.26 -24.11 6.76
N ASP A 160 -19.66 -24.03 7.94
CA ASP A 160 -19.41 -25.21 8.77
C ASP A 160 -20.73 -25.59 9.46
N GLY A 161 -21.52 -26.42 8.77
CA GLY A 161 -22.49 -27.28 9.45
C GLY A 161 -21.75 -28.55 9.90
N PRO A 162 -21.82 -28.94 11.18
CA PRO A 162 -21.18 -30.18 11.63
C PRO A 162 -21.95 -31.38 11.06
N PRO A 163 -21.26 -32.45 10.62
CA PRO A 163 -21.92 -33.71 10.30
C PRO A 163 -22.10 -34.57 11.57
N GLY A 164 -23.32 -35.08 11.76
CA GLY A 164 -23.59 -36.29 12.57
C GLY A 164 -23.88 -36.07 14.04
#